data_AF-A0A1A9RFK8-F1
#
_entry.id   AF-A0A1A9RFK8-F1
#
_cell.length_a   1.000
_cell.length_b   1.000
_cell.length_c   1.000
_cell.angle_alpha   90.00
_cell.angle_beta   90.00
_cell.angle_gamma   90.00
#
_symmetry.space_group_name_H-M   'P 1'
#
loop_
_entity.id
_entity.type
_entity.pdbx_description
1 polymer ?
#
loop_
_entity_poly.entity_id
_entity_poly.type
_entity_poly.pdbx_seq_one_letter_code
_entity_poly.pdbx_strand_id
1 'polypeptide(L)' 'MFQSSDGAENQAKASAWFIGTVRTAETRRNELSGNDFYCCLIETHGGTLQAVFPSDMLEHAPQTGNVISGKYWLTGRLAA' A
#
# COMPACT_ATOMS: atom_id res chain seq x y z
N MET A 1 9.29 5.61 -24.24
CA MET A 1 10.53 6.38 -24.05
C MET A 1 10.97 6.14 -22.61
N PHE A 2 11.99 5.30 -22.40
CA PHE A 2 12.61 5.14 -21.09
C PHE A 2 13.75 6.14 -21.03
N GLN A 3 13.65 7.15 -20.16
CA GLN A 3 14.77 8.04 -19.89
C GLN A 3 15.62 7.39 -18.81
N SER A 4 16.80 6.91 -19.21
CA SER A 4 17.89 6.62 -18.28
C SER A 4 18.62 7.92 -17.98
N SER A 5 18.72 8.28 -16.71
CA SER A 5 19.62 9.32 -16.22
C SER A 5 20.68 8.66 -15.35
N ASP A 6 21.90 8.56 -15.88
CA ASP A 6 23.10 8.18 -15.12
C ASP A 6 23.47 9.29 -14.13
N GLY A 7 23.86 8.93 -12.90
CA GLY A 7 24.73 9.81 -12.08
C GLY A 7 24.32 10.14 -10.64
N ALA A 8 23.30 9.50 -10.07
CA ALA A 8 23.19 9.32 -8.63
C ALA A 8 23.00 7.84 -8.39
N GLU A 9 23.51 7.30 -7.29
CA GLU A 9 23.21 5.93 -6.86
C GLU A 9 21.69 5.80 -6.72
N ASN A 10 21.01 5.43 -7.81
CA ASN A 10 19.57 5.29 -7.89
C ASN A 10 19.23 3.95 -7.28
N GLN A 11 19.50 3.85 -5.98
CA GLN A 11 19.20 2.68 -5.19
C GLN A 11 17.70 2.47 -5.34
N ALA A 12 17.33 1.39 -6.03
CA ALA A 12 15.94 1.06 -6.29
C ALA A 12 15.21 1.04 -4.94
N LYS A 13 14.38 2.06 -4.68
CA LYS A 13 13.58 2.09 -3.46
C LYS A 13 12.51 1.05 -3.61
N ALA A 14 12.40 0.15 -2.64
CA ALA A 14 11.32 -0.82 -2.54
C ALA A 14 10.01 -0.10 -2.18
N SER A 15 9.57 0.83 -3.03
CA SER A 15 8.34 1.59 -2.87
C SER A 15 7.78 1.97 -4.23
N ALA A 16 6.47 1.89 -4.41
CA ALA A 16 5.80 2.26 -5.64
C ALA A 16 4.44 2.93 -5.37
N TRP A 17 3.94 3.66 -6.37
CA TRP A 17 2.61 4.24 -6.32
C TRP A 17 1.58 3.23 -6.82
N PHE A 18 0.51 3.01 -6.07
CA PHE A 18 -0.61 2.17 -6.50
C PHE A 18 -1.93 2.89 -6.27
N ILE A 19 -2.88 2.54 -7.13
CA ILE A 19 -4.28 2.92 -7.05
C ILE A 19 -5.09 1.64 -7.19
N GLY A 20 -6.06 1.44 -6.31
CA GLY A 20 -6.90 0.25 -6.35
C GLY A 20 -8.22 0.43 -5.63
N THR A 21 -9.14 -0.50 -5.90
CA THR A 21 -10.45 -0.58 -5.24
C THR A 21 -10.37 -1.53 -4.06
N VAL A 22 -10.85 -1.11 -2.89
CA VAL A 22 -10.89 -1.93 -1.68
C VAL A 22 -11.86 -3.09 -1.88
N ARG A 23 -11.36 -4.31 -1.73
CA ARG A 23 -12.15 -5.55 -1.70
C ARG A 23 -12.53 -5.92 -0.27
N THR A 24 -11.57 -5.83 0.64
CA THR A 24 -11.79 -6.03 2.08
C THR A 24 -10.96 -5.03 2.88
N ALA A 25 -11.43 -4.67 4.07
CA ALA A 25 -10.72 -3.83 5.01
C ALA A 25 -10.88 -4.40 6.42
N GLU A 26 -9.80 -4.41 7.18
CA GLU A 26 -9.75 -4.86 8.57
C GLU A 26 -8.99 -3.83 9.41
N THR A 27 -9.52 -3.48 10.57
CA THR A 27 -8.77 -2.72 11.59
C THR A 27 -8.01 -3.70 12.46
N ARG A 28 -6.70 -3.53 12.56
CA ARG A 28 -5.83 -4.31 13.43
C ARG A 28 -5.12 -3.39 14.40
N ARG A 29 -4.70 -3.97 15.53
CA ARG A 29 -3.90 -3.28 16.53
C ARG A 29 -2.46 -3.75 16.46
N ASN A 30 -1.52 -2.82 16.42
CA ASN A 30 -0.11 -3.13 16.49
C ASN A 30 0.25 -3.43 17.95
N GLU A 31 0.69 -4.64 18.26
CA GLU A 31 0.99 -5.05 19.64
C GLU A 31 2.20 -4.32 20.24
N LEU A 32 3.14 -3.87 19.39
CA LEU A 32 4.34 -3.16 19.84
C LEU A 32 4.04 -1.70 20.18
N SER A 33 3.31 -0.99 19.32
CA SER A 33 3.00 0.44 19.53
C SER A 33 1.68 0.69 20.24
N GLY A 34 0.78 -0.30 20.27
CA GLY A 34 -0.58 -0.17 20.77
C GLY A 34 -1.53 0.60 19.85
N ASN A 35 -1.06 1.11 18.70
CA ASN A 35 -1.86 1.90 17.76
C ASN A 35 -2.64 1.01 16.79
N ASP A 36 -3.79 1.50 16.36
CA ASP A 36 -4.58 0.86 15.31
C ASP A 36 -4.05 1.18 13.91
N PHE A 37 -4.27 0.27 12.98
CA PHE A 37 -3.95 0.44 11.57
C PHE A 37 -4.95 -0.33 10.70
N TYR A 38 -5.12 0.13 9.46
CA TYR A 38 -5.99 -0.53 8.49
C TYR A 38 -5.18 -1.46 7.59
N CYS A 39 -5.65 -2.69 7.45
CA CYS A 39 -5.23 -3.66 6.44
C CYS A 39 -6.31 -3.75 5.36
N CYS A 40 -6.01 -3.30 4.15
CA CYS A 40 -6.93 -3.36 3.01
C CYS A 40 -6.41 -4.32 1.94
N LEU A 41 -7.23 -5.23 1.45
CA LEU A 41 -6.96 -5.90 0.18
C LEU A 41 -7.49 -5.00 -0.93
N ILE A 42 -6.60 -4.47 -1.76
CA ILE A 42 -6.98 -3.63 -2.90
C ILE A 42 -6.79 -4.39 -4.21
N GLU A 43 -7.73 -4.22 -5.13
CA GLU A 43 -7.59 -4.69 -6.50
C GLU A 43 -7.10 -3.55 -7.39
N THR A 44 -5.98 -3.79 -8.06
CA THR A 44 -5.40 -2.92 -9.08
C THR A 44 -5.54 -3.58 -10.45
N HIS A 45 -5.21 -2.87 -11.53
CA HIS A 45 -5.15 -3.48 -12.87
C HIS A 45 -4.20 -4.68 -12.98
N GLY A 46 -3.14 -4.72 -12.16
CA GLY A 46 -2.12 -5.77 -12.18
C GLY A 46 -2.37 -6.93 -11.21
N GLY A 47 -3.53 -6.93 -10.52
CA GLY A 47 -3.86 -7.91 -9.49
C GLY A 47 -4.09 -7.28 -8.13
N THR A 48 -4.12 -8.11 -7.09
CA THR A 48 -4.46 -7.69 -5.73
C THR A 48 -3.23 -7.47 -4.86
N LEU A 49 -3.27 -6.45 -4.00
CA LEU A 49 -2.20 -6.10 -3.07
C LEU A 49 -2.77 -5.89 -1.67
N GLN A 50 -1.98 -6.21 -0.64
CA GLN A 50 -2.26 -5.72 0.71
C GLN A 50 -1.70 -4.31 0.88
N ALA A 51 -2.57 -3.39 1.26
CA ALA A 51 -2.28 -2.00 1.53
C ALA A 51 -2.46 -1.74 3.03
N VAL A 52 -1.44 -1.19 3.69
CA VAL A 52 -1.43 -0.94 5.13
C VAL A 52 -1.28 0.55 5.40
N PHE A 53 -2.14 1.10 6.25
CA PHE A 53 -2.14 2.53 6.60
C PHE A 53 -2.33 2.74 8.09
N PRO A 54 -1.66 3.72 8.70
CA PRO A 54 -2.00 4.21 10.04
C PRO A 54 -3.48 4.63 10.12
N SER A 55 -4.12 4.41 11.27
CA SER A 55 -5.55 4.72 11.44
C SER A 55 -5.88 6.22 11.39
N ASP A 56 -4.89 7.08 11.62
CA ASP A 56 -4.99 8.55 11.61
C ASP A 56 -4.71 9.16 10.23
N MET A 57 -4.29 8.36 9.25
CA MET A 57 -4.01 8.83 7.90
C MET A 57 -5.29 9.13 7.10
N LEU A 58 -6.39 8.49 7.46
CA LEU A 58 -7.67 8.57 6.75
C LEU A 58 -8.74 9.15 7.69
N GLU A 59 -9.54 10.08 7.19
CA GLU A 59 -10.65 10.69 7.95
C GLU A 59 -11.70 9.65 8.37
N HIS A 60 -11.89 8.62 7.55
CA HIS A 60 -12.82 7.53 7.79
C HIS A 60 -12.16 6.18 7.53
N ALA A 61 -12.61 5.16 8.25
CA ALA A 61 -12.16 3.79 8.04
C ALA A 61 -12.49 3.33 6.60
N PRO A 62 -11.53 2.73 5.87
CA PRO A 62 -11.78 2.18 4.53
C PRO A 62 -12.94 1.20 4.48
N GLN A 63 -13.78 1.33 3.46
CA GLN A 63 -14.88 0.41 3.20
C GLN A 63 -14.71 -0.27 1.83
N THR A 64 -15.27 -1.46 1.69
CA THR A 64 -15.34 -2.16 0.40
C THR A 64 -15.96 -1.26 -0.67
N GLY A 65 -15.34 -1.19 -1.84
CA GLY A 65 -15.74 -0.33 -2.95
C GLY A 65 -15.11 1.07 -2.94
N ASN A 66 -14.47 1.50 -1.85
CA ASN A 66 -13.68 2.73 -1.88
C ASN A 66 -12.46 2.58 -2.79
N VAL A 67 -11.99 3.71 -3.34
CA VAL A 67 -10.74 3.78 -4.09
C VAL A 67 -9.67 4.37 -3.19
N ILE A 68 -8.52 3.73 -3.11
CA ILE A 68 -7.35 4.24 -2.36
C ILE A 68 -6.18 4.39 -3.32
N SER A 69 -5.50 5.53 -3.21
CA SER A 69 -4.31 5.88 -3.98
C SER A 69 -3.20 6.28 -3.02
N GLY A 70 -1.99 5.78 -3.21
CA GLY A 70 -0.87 6.15 -2.35
C GLY A 70 0.46 5.56 -2.78
N LYS A 71 1.50 5.94 -2.03
CA LYS A 71 2.82 5.36 -2.14
C LYS A 71 2.99 4.30 -1.05
N TYR A 72 3.36 3.10 -1.45
CA TYR A 72 3.49 1.95 -0.57
C TYR A 72 4.93 1.48 -0.54
N TRP A 73 5.37 1.01 0.63
CA TRP A 73 6.55 0.16 0.70
C TRP A 73 6.19 -1.20 0.12
N LEU A 74 7.01 -1.66 -0.83
CA LEU A 74 6.92 -2.99 -1.39
C LEU A 74 7.61 -3.93 -0.43
N THR A 75 6.82 -4.61 0.38
CA THR A 75 7.27 -5.72 1.21
C THR A 75 6.70 -7.00 0.61
N GLY A 76 7.53 -8.02 0.46
CA GLY A 76 7.05 -9.29 -0.06
C GLY A 76 8.15 -10.32 -0.22
N ARG A 77 7.75 -11.58 -0.12
CA ARG A 77 8.26 -12.64 -0.98
C ARG A 77 7.22 -12.75 -2.10
N LEU A 78 7.62 -12.63 -3.36
CA LEU A 78 6.76 -12.96 -4.49
C LEU A 78 6.29 -14.42 -4.28
N ALA A 79 5.01 -14.61 -3.99
CA ALA A 79 4.39 -15.91 -4.14
C ALA A 79 4.19 -16.11 -5.65
N ALA A 80 4.98 -17.02 -6.23
CA ALA A 80 4.79 -17.50 -7.59
C ALA A 80 3.54 -18.37 -7.69
#